data_AF-A0A2V7V1G2-F1
#
_entry.id   AF-A0A2V7V1G2-F1
#
_cell.length_a   1.000
_cell.length_b   1.000
_cell.length_c   1.000
_cell.angle_alpha   90.00
_cell.angle_beta   90.00
_cell.angle_gamma   90.00
#
_symmetry.space_group_name_H-M   'P 1'
#
loop_
_entity.id
_entity.type
_entity.pdbx_description
1 polymer ?
#
loop_
_entity_poly.entity_id
_entity_poly.type
_entity_poly.pdbx_seq_one_letter_code
_entity_poly.pdbx_strand_id
1 'polypeptide(L)'
;MAHRIFILSPAHCGGERAQLVFNEQAQFPLARQLRRRPGVPLGELFSFLSGLYFRGKLAYAQAFAAPPPGVPGVLIITANEGLRSPSFPVTLARLRRYARGSIDLQDARYCRPLMRDARIVAAAAGPECEVVLLGSVATGKYVDLLLKVFGPALRFPAEFAGRGDMSRGGLLLRCVDAGRELEYVGLEGARRHGSRPPRLAPRA
;
A
#
# COMPACT_ATOMS: atom_id res chain seq x y z
N MET A 1 22.51 -9.14 -4.34
CA MET A 1 21.59 -7.99 -4.13
C MET A 1 20.63 -8.39 -3.02
N ALA A 2 20.32 -7.48 -2.09
CA ALA A 2 19.36 -7.79 -1.04
C ALA A 2 17.96 -7.99 -1.66
N HIS A 3 17.25 -9.03 -1.23
CA HIS A 3 15.88 -9.25 -1.66
C HIS A 3 14.95 -8.19 -1.05
N ARG A 4 13.93 -7.77 -1.80
CA ARG A 4 13.02 -6.70 -1.37
C ARG A 4 11.59 -6.93 -1.79
N ILE A 5 10.69 -6.76 -0.82
CA ILE A 5 9.24 -6.81 -0.99
C ILE A 5 8.64 -5.49 -0.53
N PHE A 6 7.58 -5.06 -1.21
CA PHE A 6 6.86 -3.84 -0.89
C PHE A 6 5.47 -4.15 -0.32
N ILE A 7 5.16 -3.51 0.81
CA ILE A 7 3.81 -3.49 1.39
C ILE A 7 3.23 -2.10 1.20
N LEU A 8 2.08 -2.01 0.54
CA LEU A 8 1.40 -0.75 0.25
C LEU A 8 0.28 -0.52 1.26
N SER A 9 0.22 0.68 1.84
CA SER A 9 -0.94 1.07 2.64
C SER A 9 -2.19 1.16 1.74
N PRO A 10 -3.40 0.90 2.26
CA PRO A 10 -4.62 0.91 1.47
C PRO A 10 -5.03 2.32 1.03
N ALA A 11 -5.93 2.38 0.06
CA ALA A 11 -6.77 3.56 -0.19
C ALA A 11 -7.99 3.57 0.74
N HIS A 12 -8.49 4.76 1.08
CA HIS A 12 -9.71 4.89 1.89
C HIS A 12 -10.94 4.46 1.09
N CYS A 13 -11.61 3.40 1.53
CA CYS A 13 -12.74 2.78 0.83
C CYS A 13 -14.10 3.43 1.10
N GLY A 14 -14.17 4.44 1.99
CA GLY A 14 -15.40 5.20 2.30
C GLY A 14 -15.39 6.65 1.80
N GLY A 15 -14.37 7.08 1.05
CA GLY A 15 -14.21 8.47 0.62
C GLY A 15 -15.09 8.83 -0.59
N GLU A 16 -15.03 10.10 -1.01
CA GLU A 16 -15.83 10.65 -2.12
C GLU A 16 -15.74 9.81 -3.41
N ARG A 17 -14.52 9.38 -3.79
CA ARG A 17 -14.35 8.52 -4.97
C ARG A 17 -14.96 7.14 -4.82
N ALA A 18 -15.04 6.61 -3.60
CA ALA A 18 -15.74 5.35 -3.36
C ALA A 18 -17.24 5.52 -3.59
N GLN A 19 -17.82 6.67 -3.26
CA GLN A 19 -19.24 6.94 -3.51
C GLN A 19 -19.57 6.92 -5.01
N LEU A 20 -18.64 7.34 -5.88
CA LEU A 20 -18.83 7.27 -7.33
C LEU A 20 -19.02 5.83 -7.83
N VAL A 21 -18.30 4.85 -7.26
CA VAL A 21 -18.45 3.43 -7.64
C VAL A 21 -19.61 2.74 -6.92
N PHE A 22 -20.04 3.27 -5.76
CA PHE A 22 -21.24 2.79 -5.08
C PHE A 22 -22.54 3.26 -5.74
N ASN A 23 -22.51 4.36 -6.51
CA ASN A 23 -23.63 4.79 -7.32
C ASN A 23 -23.96 3.73 -8.40
N GLU A 24 -25.15 3.14 -8.32
CA GLU A 24 -25.60 2.09 -9.23
C GLU A 24 -25.79 2.60 -10.67
N GLN A 25 -26.04 3.90 -10.84
CA GLN A 25 -26.18 4.55 -12.14
C GLN A 25 -24.83 4.88 -12.81
N ALA A 26 -23.71 4.79 -12.09
CA ALA A 26 -22.40 5.14 -12.64
C ALA A 26 -22.01 4.20 -13.81
N GLN A 27 -21.78 4.76 -15.00
CA GLN A 27 -21.56 3.97 -16.21
C GLN A 27 -20.09 3.86 -16.66
N PHE A 28 -19.15 4.50 -15.96
CA PHE A 28 -17.74 4.40 -16.30
C PHE A 28 -17.22 2.95 -16.13
N PRO A 29 -16.20 2.53 -16.90
CA PRO A 29 -15.79 1.13 -17.01
C PRO A 29 -15.56 0.43 -15.66
N LEU A 30 -14.80 1.05 -14.74
CA LEU A 30 -14.48 0.49 -13.43
C LEU A 30 -15.74 0.18 -12.60
N ALA A 31 -16.73 1.09 -12.57
CA ALA A 31 -17.98 0.87 -11.82
C ALA A 31 -18.80 -0.29 -12.40
N ARG A 32 -18.87 -0.39 -13.75
CA ARG A 32 -19.55 -1.50 -14.43
C ARG A 32 -18.87 -2.83 -14.15
N GLN A 33 -17.54 -2.88 -14.18
CA GLN A 33 -16.78 -4.10 -13.92
C GLN A 33 -16.89 -4.54 -12.45
N LEU A 34 -16.84 -3.60 -11.48
CA LEU A 34 -17.02 -3.90 -10.05
C LEU A 34 -18.34 -4.63 -9.73
N ARG A 35 -19.41 -4.34 -10.49
CA ARG A 35 -20.73 -4.98 -10.32
C ARG A 35 -20.80 -6.39 -10.93
N ARG A 36 -19.83 -6.77 -11.76
CA ARG A 36 -19.77 -8.09 -12.42
C ARG A 36 -18.69 -8.94 -11.76
N ARG A 37 -18.74 -10.26 -12.01
CA ARG A 37 -17.62 -11.17 -11.69
C ARG A 37 -16.66 -11.19 -12.89
N PRO A 38 -15.34 -11.29 -12.65
CA PRO A 38 -14.68 -11.44 -11.34
C PRO A 38 -14.53 -10.12 -10.54
N GLY A 39 -14.82 -8.97 -11.15
CA GLY A 39 -14.63 -7.64 -10.56
C GLY A 39 -13.47 -6.91 -11.22
N VAL A 40 -12.75 -6.09 -10.46
CA VAL A 40 -11.57 -5.33 -10.92
C VAL A 40 -10.35 -5.66 -10.06
N PRO A 41 -9.11 -5.54 -10.57
CA PRO A 41 -7.90 -5.67 -9.77
C PRO A 41 -7.86 -4.66 -8.60
N LEU A 42 -7.44 -5.11 -7.43
CA LEU A 42 -7.29 -4.27 -6.23
C LEU A 42 -6.40 -3.04 -6.48
N GLY A 43 -5.31 -3.22 -7.23
CA GLY A 43 -4.39 -2.14 -7.57
C GLY A 43 -5.02 -1.06 -8.45
N GLU A 44 -5.89 -1.44 -9.39
CA GLU A 44 -6.65 -0.52 -10.24
C GLU A 44 -7.70 0.24 -9.41
N LEU A 45 -8.44 -0.50 -8.57
CA LEU A 45 -9.43 0.09 -7.66
C LEU A 45 -8.80 1.12 -6.74
N PHE A 46 -7.70 0.79 -6.06
CA PHE A 46 -7.06 1.72 -5.14
C PHE A 46 -6.37 2.89 -5.87
N SER A 47 -5.89 2.67 -7.09
CA SER A 47 -5.43 3.73 -7.99
C SER A 47 -6.54 4.72 -8.37
N PHE A 48 -7.77 4.24 -8.52
CA PHE A 48 -8.94 5.10 -8.71
C PHE A 48 -9.26 5.86 -7.42
N LEU A 49 -9.40 5.15 -6.29
CA LEU A 49 -9.83 5.74 -5.01
C LEU A 49 -8.85 6.78 -4.44
N SER A 50 -7.54 6.58 -4.60
CA SER A 50 -6.50 7.44 -4.01
C SER A 50 -5.68 8.21 -5.04
N GLY A 51 -5.95 8.01 -6.34
CA GLY A 51 -5.34 8.80 -7.41
C GLY A 51 -3.82 8.68 -7.44
N LEU A 52 -3.15 9.83 -7.56
CA LEU A 52 -1.71 9.91 -7.74
C LEU A 52 -0.94 9.18 -6.65
N TYR A 53 -1.42 9.22 -5.41
CA TYR A 53 -0.69 8.62 -4.30
C TYR A 53 -0.62 7.09 -4.42
N PHE A 54 -1.75 6.43 -4.61
CA PHE A 54 -1.71 4.97 -4.77
C PHE A 54 -1.10 4.53 -6.09
N ARG A 55 -1.33 5.28 -7.18
CA ARG A 55 -0.65 5.03 -8.47
C ARG A 55 0.86 5.09 -8.32
N GLY A 56 1.39 6.09 -7.64
CA GLY A 56 2.82 6.22 -7.37
C GLY A 56 3.37 5.07 -6.54
N LYS A 57 2.67 4.67 -5.47
CA LYS A 57 3.04 3.50 -4.65
C LYS A 57 3.11 2.22 -5.48
N LEU A 58 2.09 1.95 -6.28
CA LEU A 58 2.01 0.73 -7.07
C LEU A 58 3.09 0.69 -8.16
N ALA A 59 3.22 1.77 -8.94
CA ALA A 59 4.22 1.85 -10.01
C ALA A 59 5.64 1.70 -9.47
N TYR A 60 5.96 2.40 -8.37
CA TYR A 60 7.27 2.33 -7.73
C TYR A 60 7.58 0.93 -7.19
N ALA A 61 6.64 0.33 -6.46
CA ALA A 61 6.82 -1.01 -5.94
C ALA A 61 7.00 -2.05 -7.06
N GLN A 62 6.29 -1.91 -8.18
CA GLN A 62 6.47 -2.80 -9.34
C GLN A 62 7.82 -2.62 -10.03
N ALA A 63 8.34 -1.39 -10.07
CA ALA A 63 9.63 -1.09 -10.72
C ALA A 63 10.83 -1.59 -9.91
N PHE A 64 10.76 -1.54 -8.58
CA PHE A 64 11.91 -1.79 -7.70
C PHE A 64 11.80 -3.06 -6.84
N ALA A 65 10.71 -3.83 -6.94
CA ALA A 65 10.60 -5.11 -6.24
C ALA A 65 11.65 -6.12 -6.76
N ALA A 66 12.34 -6.76 -5.83
CA ALA A 66 13.31 -7.82 -6.09
C ALA A 66 13.07 -8.98 -5.12
N PRO A 67 11.89 -9.62 -5.14
CA PRO A 67 11.54 -10.62 -4.14
C PRO A 67 12.39 -11.89 -4.28
N PRO A 68 12.51 -12.71 -3.22
CA PRO A 68 13.00 -14.07 -3.36
C PRO A 68 12.10 -14.89 -4.31
N PRO A 69 12.63 -15.95 -4.96
CA PRO A 69 11.83 -16.82 -5.82
C PRO A 69 10.58 -17.36 -5.12
N GLY A 70 9.43 -17.30 -5.79
CA GLY A 70 8.15 -17.79 -5.24
C GLY A 70 7.47 -16.86 -4.23
N VAL A 71 8.07 -15.72 -3.89
CA VAL A 71 7.50 -14.74 -2.95
C VAL A 71 6.91 -13.54 -3.71
N PRO A 72 5.71 -13.04 -3.34
CA PRO A 72 5.16 -11.84 -3.96
C PRO A 72 6.02 -10.60 -3.71
N GLY A 73 6.39 -9.87 -4.77
CA GLY A 73 7.16 -8.63 -4.65
C GLY A 73 6.35 -7.41 -4.19
N VAL A 74 5.04 -7.42 -4.41
CA VAL A 74 4.14 -6.32 -4.03
C VAL A 74 2.88 -6.85 -3.37
N LEU A 75 2.57 -6.33 -2.19
CA LEU A 75 1.40 -6.68 -1.40
C LEU A 75 0.69 -5.41 -0.92
N ILE A 76 -0.63 -5.47 -0.81
CA ILE A 76 -1.47 -4.35 -0.39
C ILE A 76 -2.18 -4.75 0.90
N ILE A 77 -2.09 -3.90 1.93
CA ILE A 77 -2.88 -4.05 3.15
C ILE A 77 -4.34 -3.78 2.82
N THR A 78 -5.25 -4.61 3.32
CA THR A 78 -6.70 -4.41 3.24
C THR A 78 -7.30 -4.20 4.63
N ALA A 79 -8.48 -3.60 4.70
CA ALA A 79 -9.12 -3.27 5.99
C ALA A 79 -9.58 -4.50 6.79
N ASN A 80 -9.77 -5.66 6.17
CA ASN A 80 -10.30 -6.85 6.85
C ASN A 80 -9.96 -8.20 6.20
N GLU A 81 -9.08 -8.23 5.18
CA GLU A 81 -8.70 -9.46 4.48
C GLU A 81 -7.17 -9.68 4.45
N GLY A 82 -6.40 -8.90 5.23
CA GLY A 82 -4.95 -9.04 5.35
C GLY A 82 -4.19 -8.45 4.17
N LEU A 83 -3.18 -9.18 3.68
CA LEU A 83 -2.33 -8.77 2.56
C LEU A 83 -2.84 -9.40 1.25
N ARG A 84 -2.96 -8.60 0.19
CA ARG A 84 -3.42 -9.04 -1.13
C ARG A 84 -2.50 -8.57 -2.25
N SER A 85 -2.38 -9.39 -3.29
CA SER A 85 -1.74 -8.98 -4.55
C SER A 85 -2.48 -7.79 -5.19
N PRO A 86 -1.79 -6.87 -5.89
CA PRO A 86 -2.42 -5.88 -6.75
C PRO A 86 -3.40 -6.46 -7.77
N SER A 87 -3.19 -7.70 -8.23
CA SER A 87 -4.08 -8.39 -9.16
C SER A 87 -5.30 -9.03 -8.52
N PHE A 88 -5.44 -8.98 -7.18
CA PHE A 88 -6.54 -9.63 -6.48
C PHE A 88 -7.89 -9.07 -6.92
N PRO A 89 -8.85 -9.91 -7.37
CA PRO A 89 -10.13 -9.44 -7.87
C PRO A 89 -11.04 -8.94 -6.73
N VAL A 90 -11.57 -7.73 -6.92
CA VAL A 90 -12.48 -7.06 -6.00
C VAL A 90 -13.79 -6.78 -6.70
N THR A 91 -14.88 -7.23 -6.09
CA THR A 91 -16.25 -6.91 -6.50
C THR A 91 -16.81 -5.77 -5.64
N LEU A 92 -17.93 -5.19 -6.05
CA LEU A 92 -18.65 -4.16 -5.28
C LEU A 92 -19.01 -4.66 -3.87
N ALA A 93 -19.43 -5.91 -3.74
CA ALA A 93 -19.74 -6.51 -2.44
C ALA A 93 -18.52 -6.57 -1.51
N ARG A 94 -17.33 -6.92 -2.05
CA ARG A 94 -16.09 -6.91 -1.28
C ARG A 94 -15.64 -5.49 -0.94
N LEU A 95 -15.76 -4.54 -1.87
CA LEU A 95 -15.47 -3.13 -1.60
C LEU A 95 -16.36 -2.58 -0.47
N ARG A 96 -17.66 -2.92 -0.43
CA ARG A 96 -18.55 -2.57 0.70
C ARG A 96 -18.05 -3.13 2.02
N ARG A 97 -17.52 -4.37 2.03
CA ARG A 97 -16.89 -4.94 3.23
C ARG A 97 -15.64 -4.16 3.63
N TYR A 98 -14.78 -3.79 2.68
CA TYR A 98 -13.59 -2.95 2.97
C TYR A 98 -13.98 -1.58 3.54
N ALA A 99 -15.02 -0.95 3.02
CA ALA A 99 -15.52 0.33 3.52
C ALA A 99 -16.07 0.27 4.95
N ARG A 100 -16.62 -0.88 5.37
CA ARG A 100 -17.10 -1.11 6.75
C ARG A 100 -15.98 -1.54 7.72
N GLY A 101 -14.81 -1.92 7.20
CA GLY A 101 -13.67 -2.33 8.01
C GLY A 101 -12.98 -1.13 8.66
N SER A 102 -12.52 -1.29 9.89
CA SER A 102 -11.72 -0.28 10.59
C SER A 102 -10.24 -0.66 10.55
N ILE A 103 -9.38 0.29 10.14
CA ILE A 103 -7.93 0.14 10.24
C ILE A 103 -7.51 0.70 11.60
N ASP A 104 -7.74 -0.10 12.62
CA ASP A 104 -7.53 0.24 14.02
C ASP A 104 -6.90 -0.96 14.76
N LEU A 105 -5.95 -0.69 15.66
CA LEU A 105 -5.24 -1.73 16.40
C LEU A 105 -6.16 -2.52 17.37
N GLN A 106 -7.32 -1.97 17.71
CA GLN A 106 -8.34 -2.62 18.53
C GLN A 106 -9.30 -3.49 17.71
N ASP A 107 -9.35 -3.35 16.37
CA ASP A 107 -10.20 -4.18 15.53
C ASP A 107 -9.51 -5.51 15.18
N ALA A 108 -9.88 -6.57 15.89
CA ALA A 108 -9.36 -7.91 15.64
C ALA A 108 -9.61 -8.42 14.20
N ARG A 109 -10.66 -7.93 13.51
CA ARG A 109 -10.96 -8.30 12.11
C ARG A 109 -9.96 -7.69 11.13
N TYR A 110 -9.26 -6.64 11.52
CA TYR A 110 -8.14 -6.06 10.80
C TYR A 110 -6.81 -6.67 11.24
N CYS A 111 -6.54 -6.68 12.55
CA CYS A 111 -5.25 -7.11 13.09
C CYS A 111 -4.92 -8.58 12.78
N ARG A 112 -5.89 -9.50 12.98
CA ARG A 112 -5.67 -10.94 12.80
C ARG A 112 -5.25 -11.31 11.38
N PRO A 113 -5.99 -10.94 10.30
CA PRO A 113 -5.59 -11.33 8.95
C PRO A 113 -4.31 -10.63 8.50
N LEU A 114 -4.07 -9.37 8.90
CA LEU A 114 -2.81 -8.69 8.56
C LEU A 114 -1.61 -9.40 9.19
N MET A 115 -1.67 -9.71 10.49
CA MET A 115 -0.59 -10.42 11.17
C MET A 115 -0.39 -11.84 10.65
N ARG A 116 -1.48 -12.55 10.32
CA ARG A 116 -1.39 -13.89 9.69
C ARG A 116 -0.60 -13.81 8.40
N ASP A 117 -0.98 -12.93 7.48
CA ASP A 117 -0.36 -12.87 6.17
C ASP A 117 1.05 -12.32 6.23
N ALA A 118 1.31 -11.34 7.10
CA ALA A 118 2.67 -10.84 7.34
C ALA A 118 3.62 -11.96 7.79
N ARG A 119 3.17 -12.88 8.68
CA ARG A 119 4.00 -14.02 9.12
C ARG A 119 4.27 -15.02 8.00
N ILE A 120 3.27 -15.29 7.15
CA ILE A 120 3.44 -16.16 5.98
C ILE A 120 4.50 -15.56 5.05
N VAL A 121 4.41 -14.24 4.79
CA VAL A 121 5.39 -13.53 3.97
C VAL A 121 6.77 -13.55 4.60
N ALA A 122 6.90 -13.28 5.90
CA ALA A 122 8.18 -13.29 6.59
C ALA A 122 8.86 -14.67 6.53
N ALA A 123 8.10 -15.74 6.74
CA ALA A 123 8.60 -17.11 6.66
C ALA A 123 9.06 -17.47 5.24
N ALA A 124 8.31 -17.04 4.21
CA ALA A 124 8.65 -17.31 2.81
C ALA A 124 9.82 -16.44 2.29
N ALA A 125 9.92 -15.20 2.75
CA ALA A 125 10.92 -14.24 2.29
C ALA A 125 12.31 -14.48 2.91
N GLY A 126 12.37 -15.07 4.10
CA GLY A 126 13.61 -15.29 4.82
C GLY A 126 14.14 -14.03 5.52
N PRO A 127 15.16 -14.18 6.40
CA PRO A 127 15.62 -13.11 7.28
C PRO A 127 16.41 -12.01 6.57
N GLU A 128 16.93 -12.27 5.36
CA GLU A 128 17.71 -11.30 4.58
C GLU A 128 16.86 -10.42 3.67
N CYS A 129 15.55 -10.70 3.57
CA CYS A 129 14.65 -9.91 2.72
C CYS A 129 14.19 -8.65 3.45
N GLU A 130 14.42 -7.49 2.83
CA GLU A 130 13.87 -6.23 3.30
C GLU A 130 12.38 -6.12 2.95
N VAL A 131 11.61 -5.53 3.86
CA VAL A 131 10.18 -5.24 3.65
C VAL A 131 9.97 -3.74 3.73
N VAL A 132 9.65 -3.12 2.61
CA VAL A 132 9.46 -1.67 2.52
C VAL A 132 7.98 -1.31 2.60
N LEU A 133 7.60 -0.55 3.61
CA LEU A 133 6.25 0.00 3.75
C LEU A 133 6.12 1.31 2.96
N LEU A 134 5.33 1.30 1.88
CA LEU A 134 4.92 2.51 1.17
C LEU A 134 3.56 2.96 1.71
N GLY A 135 3.60 3.86 2.69
CA GLY A 135 2.40 4.33 3.37
C GLY A 135 2.66 5.54 4.26
N SER A 136 1.61 5.97 4.97
CA SER A 136 1.82 6.86 6.12
C SER A 136 2.36 6.04 7.29
N VAL A 137 3.50 6.47 7.83
CA VAL A 137 4.15 5.89 9.03
C VAL A 137 3.93 6.77 10.26
N ALA A 138 3.18 7.87 10.12
CA ALA A 138 2.91 8.83 11.19
C ALA A 138 2.08 8.22 12.32
N THR A 139 1.26 7.20 12.02
CA THR A 139 0.49 6.47 13.03
C THR A 139 0.91 5.00 13.10
N GLY A 140 0.73 4.38 14.27
CA GLY A 140 1.10 2.99 14.52
C GLY A 140 0.22 1.93 13.83
N LYS A 141 -0.88 2.33 13.18
CA LYS A 141 -1.94 1.41 12.71
C LYS A 141 -1.48 0.31 11.75
N TYR A 142 -0.39 0.54 10.99
CA TYR A 142 0.29 -0.47 10.19
C TYR A 142 1.60 -0.88 10.86
N VAL A 143 2.40 0.13 11.20
CA VAL A 143 3.77 0.00 11.67
C VAL A 143 3.87 -0.93 12.88
N ASP A 144 3.00 -0.77 13.87
CA ASP A 144 3.11 -1.54 15.12
C ASP A 144 2.76 -3.03 14.92
N LEU A 145 1.93 -3.37 13.94
CA LEU A 145 1.63 -4.76 13.59
C LEU A 145 2.73 -5.38 12.72
N LEU A 146 3.25 -4.61 11.77
CA LEU A 146 4.31 -5.08 10.86
C LEU A 146 5.65 -5.21 11.59
N LEU A 147 5.99 -4.31 12.52
CA LEU A 147 7.21 -4.40 13.33
C LEU A 147 7.23 -5.66 14.18
N LYS A 148 6.09 -6.09 14.74
CA LYS A 148 5.97 -7.35 15.49
C LYS A 148 6.32 -8.60 14.67
N VAL A 149 6.35 -8.50 13.34
CA VAL A 149 6.60 -9.62 12.44
C VAL A 149 7.95 -9.48 11.74
N PHE A 150 8.22 -8.32 11.17
CA PHE A 150 9.40 -8.09 10.34
C PHE A 150 10.59 -7.48 11.11
N GLY A 151 10.34 -6.88 12.28
CA GLY A 151 11.40 -6.32 13.14
C GLY A 151 12.35 -5.39 12.38
N PRO A 152 13.68 -5.59 12.49
CA PRO A 152 14.70 -4.78 11.81
C PRO A 152 14.61 -4.77 10.28
N ALA A 153 13.99 -5.79 9.67
CA ALA A 153 13.81 -5.87 8.21
C ALA A 153 12.73 -4.92 7.69
N LEU A 154 11.91 -4.33 8.58
CA LEU A 154 10.88 -3.37 8.18
C LEU A 154 11.49 -1.99 7.94
N ARG A 155 11.40 -1.52 6.70
CA ARG A 155 11.93 -0.25 6.23
C ARG A 155 10.83 0.70 5.74
N PHE A 156 11.17 1.98 5.61
CA PHE A 156 10.33 2.96 4.91
C PHE A 156 11.20 4.02 4.20
N PRO A 157 10.69 4.71 3.16
CA PRO A 157 11.46 5.75 2.46
C PRO A 157 11.71 6.97 3.35
N ALA A 158 12.96 7.37 3.53
CA ALA A 158 13.34 8.51 4.37
C ALA A 158 12.67 9.82 3.90
N GLU A 159 12.55 9.99 2.58
CA GLU A 159 12.02 11.18 1.94
C GLU A 159 10.50 11.33 2.08
N PHE A 160 9.80 10.37 2.70
CA PHE A 160 8.38 10.50 3.02
C PHE A 160 8.12 11.45 4.19
N ALA A 161 9.10 11.64 5.07
CA ALA A 161 8.96 12.52 6.23
C ALA A 161 8.57 13.95 5.77
N GLY A 162 7.55 14.52 6.43
CA GLY A 162 7.04 15.86 6.11
C GLY A 162 6.27 15.99 4.79
N ARG A 163 6.09 14.91 3.99
CA ARG A 163 5.36 14.96 2.72
C ARG A 163 3.90 14.53 2.84
N GLY A 164 3.00 15.35 2.29
CA GLY A 164 1.61 14.96 2.03
C GLY A 164 1.48 13.83 1.02
N ASP A 165 0.33 13.15 0.99
CA ASP A 165 0.06 11.98 0.14
C ASP A 165 0.35 12.23 -1.35
N MET A 166 -0.14 13.34 -1.91
CA MET A 166 0.07 13.64 -3.34
C MET A 166 1.54 13.94 -3.67
N SER A 167 2.27 14.59 -2.74
CA SER A 167 3.71 14.85 -2.90
C SER A 167 4.50 13.54 -2.90
N ARG A 168 4.16 12.59 -2.01
CA ARG A 168 4.73 11.24 -2.03
C ARG A 168 4.43 10.50 -3.33
N GLY A 169 3.18 10.53 -3.79
CA GLY A 169 2.78 9.92 -5.06
C GLY A 169 3.60 10.44 -6.25
N GLY A 170 3.74 11.77 -6.34
CA GLY A 170 4.54 12.40 -7.40
C GLY A 170 6.03 12.09 -7.29
N LEU A 171 6.60 12.04 -6.07
CA LEU A 171 8.00 11.67 -5.85
C LEU A 171 8.26 10.26 -6.39
N LEU A 172 7.42 9.29 -6.00
CA LEU A 172 7.54 7.90 -6.41
C LEU A 172 7.50 7.74 -7.93
N LEU A 173 6.59 8.44 -8.61
CA LEU A 173 6.53 8.38 -10.08
C LEU A 173 7.77 8.97 -10.76
N ARG A 174 8.31 10.09 -10.25
CA ARG A 174 9.58 10.65 -10.79
C ARG A 174 10.76 9.70 -10.56
N CYS A 175 10.76 8.97 -9.45
CA CYS A 175 11.77 7.95 -9.17
C CYS A 175 11.69 6.79 -10.17
N VAL A 176 10.47 6.36 -10.52
CA VAL A 176 10.25 5.39 -11.61
C VAL A 176 10.76 5.93 -12.94
N ASP A 177 10.38 7.17 -13.32
CA ASP A 177 10.80 7.79 -14.58
C ASP A 177 12.34 7.90 -14.69
N ALA A 178 13.01 8.16 -13.57
CA ALA A 178 14.46 8.30 -13.49
C ALA A 178 15.20 6.97 -13.23
N GLY A 179 14.51 5.84 -13.08
CA GLY A 179 15.11 4.56 -12.69
C GLY A 179 15.86 4.61 -11.35
N ARG A 180 15.49 5.54 -10.46
CA ARG A 180 16.21 5.80 -9.21
C ARG A 180 15.39 5.35 -8.01
N GLU A 181 15.94 4.41 -7.25
CA GLU A 181 15.35 3.99 -5.99
C GLU A 181 15.61 5.03 -4.87
N LEU A 182 14.65 5.17 -3.95
CA LEU A 182 14.73 6.00 -2.74
C LEU A 182 15.60 5.32 -1.68
N GLU A 183 16.06 6.12 -0.73
CA GLU A 183 16.75 5.60 0.46
C GLU A 183 15.74 5.05 1.48
N TYR A 184 15.98 3.83 1.97
CA TYR A 184 15.14 3.22 2.98
C TYR A 184 15.83 3.16 4.34
N VAL A 185 15.13 3.65 5.36
CA VAL A 185 15.58 3.62 6.75
C VAL A 185 14.74 2.65 7.57
N GLY A 186 15.31 2.10 8.65
CA GLY A 186 14.58 1.22 9.57
C GLY A 186 13.43 1.95 10.27
N LEU A 187 12.33 1.24 10.53
CA LEU A 187 11.20 1.78 11.32
C LEU A 187 11.33 1.54 12.82
N GLU A 188 12.25 0.68 13.25
CA GLU A 188 12.56 0.45 14.65
C GLU A 188 13.24 1.70 15.25
N GLY A 189 12.66 2.28 16.30
CA GLY A 189 13.21 3.46 16.98
C GLY A 189 13.22 4.78 16.18
N ALA A 190 12.78 4.78 14.91
CA ALA A 190 12.88 5.96 14.04
C ALA A 190 11.90 7.08 14.42
N ARG A 191 12.36 8.35 14.30
CA ARG A 191 11.49 9.53 14.40
C ARG A 191 10.52 9.55 13.22
N ARG A 192 9.22 9.42 13.51
CA ARG A 192 8.13 9.29 12.52
C ARG A 192 7.69 10.64 11.90
N HIS A 193 8.31 11.75 12.30
CA HIS A 193 7.99 13.12 11.88
C HIS A 193 9.26 13.87 11.45
N GLY A 194 9.13 14.74 10.42
CA GLY A 194 10.22 15.56 9.89
C GLY A 194 9.71 16.87 9.29
N SER A 195 10.62 17.79 8.99
CA SER A 195 10.31 19.10 8.39
C SER A 195 9.72 18.95 6.99
N ARG A 196 8.83 19.87 6.61
CA ARG A 196 8.16 19.84 5.31
C ARG A 196 9.17 20.14 4.19
N PRO A 197 9.42 19.20 3.25
CA PRO A 197 10.36 19.44 2.15
C PRO A 197 9.76 20.36 1.07
N PRO A 198 10.60 20.94 0.18
CA PRO A 198 10.16 21.83 -0.88
C PRO A 198 9.14 21.17 -1.83
N ARG A 199 8.32 22.01 -2.48
CA ARG A 199 7.35 21.55 -3.50
C ARG A 199 8.09 20.91 -4.67
N LEU A 200 7.49 19.87 -5.23
CA LEU A 200 8.01 19.21 -6.43
C LEU A 200 7.70 20.08 -7.65
N ALA A 201 8.67 20.27 -8.55
CA ALA A 201 8.46 20.89 -9.85
C ALA A 201 7.45 20.10 -10.70
N PRO A 202 6.71 20.70 -11.65
CA PRO A 202 5.78 19.98 -12.52
C PRO A 202 6.42 18.73 -13.14
N ARG A 203 5.67 17.62 -13.17
CA ARG A 203 6.12 16.39 -13.83
C ARG A 203 5.84 16.56 -15.34
N ALA A 204 6.87 16.44 -16.17
CA ALA A 204 6.76 16.48 -17.63
C ALA A 204 5.96 15.28 -18.17
#